data_AF-A0AB39QFV1-F1
#
_entry.id   AF-A0AB39QFV1-F1
#
_cell.length_a   1.000
_cell.length_b   1.000
_cell.length_c   1.000
_cell.angle_alpha   90.00
_cell.angle_beta   90.00
_cell.angle_gamma   90.00
#
_symmetry.space_group_name_H-M   'P 1'
#
loop_
_entity.id
_entity.type
_entity.pdbx_description
1 polymer ?
#
loop_
_entity_poly.entity_id
_entity_poly.type
_entity_poly.pdbx_seq_one_letter_code
_entity_poly.pdbx_strand_id
1 'polypeptide(L)'
;MPTPHPPRPPYQPPGGGAGESDESLAAPLRAGSDIEASRSAALLMARHWRPVQEYAAICLAVSGPIAHMVAAAAFHQVLDRVALGEAADAIRPRLLVTVRDTVANWSAEDRIAEVLPDLGKPAGGRGMRATKSLTPENRTLAERSFLGLPALAQSLLWHVEVEAEPITVPAGLLGMDTTTASAALEDAREKFHEGCVRAHRDLAPSQECRYYNRLLDVPIRRGGALLPDVQEHLAQCPYCRAAAEQLGHVDGGLGVLLVEAVLGWGARRYFDSRPGRKGAQETPGGRAARRAGGGGRRRAAARTRILARIPVPVRRPPGSWSSKTLLTSVGVAGAGLLTSVLAVSALSGGGDGGDAVATAGLVPGDSEPEATPTSGTAGLPVADHTTRLRNAAAQLCLDINGDPTAGASVVLAVCSSASTQQWTYESDGELRSAAGRNLCLDSHADAGVVILGTCAEAGAERGKDVRYDLTGQGELLPSWDETLALATGGVDPGSDIVVKVRDHTSAQRWLTDAPAPSQSHGSLSIAGTGGPSARPAELAGH
;
A
#
# COMPACT_ATOMS: atom_id res chain seq x y z
N MET A 1 -48.49 -14.30 0.26
CA MET A 1 -47.32 -13.49 -0.14
C MET A 1 -46.41 -13.37 1.07
N PRO A 2 -45.42 -14.25 1.25
CA PRO A 2 -44.49 -14.16 2.38
C PRO A 2 -43.45 -13.07 2.11
N THR A 3 -43.28 -12.16 3.06
CA THR A 3 -42.26 -11.10 3.04
C THR A 3 -40.85 -11.71 3.08
N PRO A 4 -39.92 -11.37 2.17
CA PRO A 4 -38.65 -12.08 2.02
C PRO A 4 -37.57 -11.69 3.04
N HIS A 5 -37.88 -10.91 4.09
CA HIS A 5 -36.90 -10.49 5.09
C HIS A 5 -37.39 -10.81 6.49
N PRO A 6 -36.65 -11.62 7.28
CA PRO A 6 -36.95 -11.75 8.71
C PRO A 6 -36.74 -10.38 9.38
N PRO A 7 -37.56 -10.01 10.38
CA PRO A 7 -37.34 -8.80 11.15
C PRO A 7 -36.00 -8.89 11.88
N ARG A 8 -35.28 -7.77 11.97
CA ARG A 8 -34.04 -7.70 12.74
C ARG A 8 -34.33 -8.01 14.21
N PRO A 9 -33.42 -8.69 14.93
CA PRO A 9 -33.50 -8.78 16.38
C PRO A 9 -33.61 -7.36 16.98
N PRO A 10 -34.55 -7.11 17.90
CA PRO A 10 -34.77 -5.80 18.50
C PRO A 10 -33.68 -5.40 19.51
N TYR A 11 -32.68 -6.24 19.74
CA TYR A 11 -31.54 -5.97 20.63
C TYR A 11 -30.22 -6.23 19.90
N GLN A 12 -29.31 -5.26 19.98
CA GLN A 12 -27.89 -5.52 19.79
C GLN A 12 -27.44 -6.53 20.85
N PRO A 13 -26.61 -7.54 20.53
CA PRO A 13 -26.07 -8.42 21.55
C PRO A 13 -25.36 -7.57 22.61
N PRO A 14 -25.56 -7.87 23.91
CA PRO A 14 -25.03 -7.05 24.99
C PRO A 14 -23.50 -6.98 24.89
N GLY A 15 -22.97 -5.77 24.71
CA GLY A 15 -21.54 -5.48 24.83
C GLY A 15 -21.13 -5.65 26.28
N GLY A 16 -20.35 -6.69 26.55
CA GLY A 16 -19.91 -7.06 27.91
C GLY A 16 -18.83 -8.15 27.95
N GLY A 17 -18.11 -8.34 26.86
CA GLY A 17 -16.86 -9.08 26.74
C GLY A 17 -16.07 -8.44 25.60
N ALA A 18 -14.74 -8.58 25.59
CA ALA A 18 -13.97 -8.20 24.41
C ALA A 18 -14.55 -8.96 23.21
N GLY A 19 -15.20 -8.23 22.29
CA GLY A 19 -15.70 -8.83 21.07
C GLY A 19 -14.54 -9.48 20.32
N GLU A 20 -14.80 -10.59 19.65
CA GLU A 20 -13.80 -11.21 18.79
C GLU A 20 -13.41 -10.22 17.68
N SER A 21 -12.13 -9.81 17.69
CA SER A 21 -11.58 -8.84 16.74
C SER A 21 -11.54 -9.41 15.33
N ASP A 22 -11.45 -8.53 14.32
CA ASP A 22 -11.28 -8.97 12.93
C ASP A 22 -9.96 -9.75 12.76
N GLU A 23 -8.91 -9.35 13.47
CA GLU A 23 -7.62 -10.06 13.50
C GLU A 23 -7.72 -11.45 14.14
N SER A 24 -8.46 -11.59 15.24
CA SER A 24 -8.72 -12.89 15.87
C SER A 24 -9.55 -13.79 14.96
N LEU A 25 -10.59 -13.24 14.31
CA LEU A 25 -11.43 -13.96 13.35
C LEU A 25 -10.64 -14.39 12.11
N ALA A 26 -9.64 -13.62 11.70
CA ALA A 26 -8.82 -13.89 10.54
C ALA A 26 -7.72 -14.94 10.80
N ALA A 27 -7.35 -15.21 12.06
CA ALA A 27 -6.26 -16.13 12.36
C ALA A 27 -6.41 -17.53 11.70
N PRO A 28 -7.61 -18.15 11.67
CA PRO A 28 -7.80 -19.43 10.97
C PRO A 28 -7.67 -19.35 9.44
N LEU A 29 -7.75 -18.18 8.81
CA LEU A 29 -7.50 -18.05 7.37
C LEU A 29 -6.03 -18.31 7.03
N ARG A 30 -5.11 -18.09 7.97
CA ARG A 30 -3.65 -18.21 7.73
C ARG A 30 -3.12 -19.60 8.06
N ALA A 31 -3.67 -20.21 9.10
CA ALA A 31 -3.11 -21.44 9.69
C ALA A 31 -4.17 -22.42 10.22
N GLY A 32 -5.45 -22.16 9.98
CA GLY A 32 -6.54 -23.07 10.37
C GLY A 32 -6.81 -24.14 9.32
N SER A 33 -7.60 -25.14 9.69
CA SER A 33 -8.13 -26.11 8.72
C SER A 33 -9.07 -25.43 7.71
N ASP A 34 -9.28 -26.04 6.54
CA ASP A 34 -10.21 -25.51 5.51
C ASP A 34 -11.61 -25.20 6.06
N ILE A 35 -12.08 -26.01 7.02
CA ILE A 35 -13.38 -25.82 7.69
C ILE A 35 -13.38 -24.58 8.59
N GLU A 36 -12.29 -24.38 9.34
CA GLU A 36 -12.15 -23.20 10.21
C GLU A 36 -11.95 -21.93 9.37
N ALA A 37 -11.11 -21.98 8.34
CA ALA A 37 -10.94 -20.90 7.38
C ALA A 37 -12.26 -20.51 6.71
N SER A 38 -13.04 -21.49 6.24
CA SER A 38 -14.37 -21.25 5.66
C SER A 38 -15.34 -20.59 6.64
N ARG A 39 -15.33 -21.00 7.92
CA ARG A 39 -16.16 -20.39 8.96
C ARG A 39 -15.74 -18.96 9.25
N SER A 40 -14.44 -18.71 9.38
CA SER A 40 -13.85 -17.38 9.57
C SER A 40 -14.19 -16.44 8.42
N ALA A 41 -14.05 -16.91 7.17
CA ALA A 41 -14.44 -16.17 5.98
C ALA A 41 -15.93 -15.79 6.03
N ALA A 42 -16.82 -16.73 6.38
CA ALA A 42 -18.25 -16.47 6.47
C ALA A 42 -18.59 -15.41 7.55
N LEU A 43 -17.90 -15.43 8.70
CA LEU A 43 -18.10 -14.46 9.78
C LEU A 43 -17.63 -13.05 9.38
N LEU A 44 -16.44 -12.94 8.78
CA LEU A 44 -15.91 -11.68 8.24
C LEU A 44 -16.81 -11.14 7.13
N MET A 45 -17.25 -12.00 6.21
CA MET A 45 -18.22 -11.63 5.19
C MET A 45 -19.50 -11.08 5.82
N ALA A 46 -20.13 -11.80 6.76
CA ALA A 46 -21.36 -11.34 7.41
C ALA A 46 -21.20 -9.96 8.10
N ARG A 47 -20.05 -9.71 8.71
CA ARG A 47 -19.72 -8.47 9.42
C ARG A 47 -19.55 -7.26 8.50
N HIS A 48 -18.96 -7.43 7.32
CA HIS A 48 -18.68 -6.33 6.39
C HIS A 48 -19.58 -6.31 5.15
N TRP A 49 -20.44 -7.32 4.95
CA TRP A 49 -21.19 -7.55 3.70
C TRP A 49 -21.97 -6.33 3.25
N ARG A 50 -22.77 -5.75 4.16
CA ARG A 50 -23.73 -4.71 3.79
C ARG A 50 -23.06 -3.43 3.26
N PRO A 51 -22.08 -2.82 3.96
CA PRO A 51 -21.34 -1.68 3.42
C PRO A 51 -20.74 -1.96 2.03
N VAL A 52 -20.14 -3.13 1.84
CA VAL A 52 -19.48 -3.54 0.59
C VAL A 52 -20.48 -3.71 -0.55
N GLN A 53 -21.60 -4.39 -0.29
CA GLN A 53 -22.69 -4.55 -1.25
C GLN A 53 -23.32 -3.21 -1.65
N GLU A 54 -23.59 -2.33 -0.67
CA GLU A 54 -24.14 -1.00 -0.92
C GLU A 54 -23.19 -0.16 -1.79
N TYR A 55 -21.88 -0.24 -1.54
CA TYR A 55 -20.89 0.44 -2.37
C TYR A 55 -20.75 -0.16 -3.78
N ALA A 56 -20.80 -1.49 -3.92
CA ALA A 56 -20.82 -2.14 -5.22
C ALA A 56 -22.00 -1.66 -6.08
N ALA A 57 -23.19 -1.52 -5.46
CA ALA A 57 -24.35 -0.98 -6.16
C ALA A 57 -24.17 0.48 -6.59
N ILE A 58 -23.50 1.30 -5.76
CA ILE A 58 -23.14 2.69 -6.09
C ILE A 58 -22.17 2.74 -7.27
N CYS A 59 -21.12 1.91 -7.24
CA CYS A 59 -20.12 1.83 -8.31
C CYS A 59 -20.75 1.37 -9.63
N LEU A 60 -21.65 0.40 -9.60
CA LEU A 60 -22.31 -0.10 -10.81
C LEU A 60 -23.50 0.78 -11.28
N ALA A 61 -23.95 1.72 -10.44
CA ALA A 61 -25.20 2.44 -10.61
C ALA A 61 -26.42 1.51 -10.82
N VAL A 62 -26.38 0.33 -10.20
CA VAL A 62 -27.45 -0.68 -10.23
C VAL A 62 -27.39 -1.55 -8.97
N SER A 63 -28.56 -1.91 -8.46
CA SER A 63 -28.69 -2.94 -7.42
C SER A 63 -29.03 -4.28 -8.07
N GLY A 64 -28.55 -5.39 -7.51
CA GLY A 64 -28.92 -6.72 -7.98
C GLY A 64 -27.77 -7.72 -7.96
N PRO A 65 -27.91 -8.85 -8.69
CA PRO A 65 -26.95 -9.96 -8.67
C PRO A 65 -25.51 -9.54 -8.99
N ILE A 66 -25.31 -8.63 -9.94
CA ILE A 66 -23.98 -8.14 -10.31
C ILE A 66 -23.26 -7.41 -9.17
N ALA A 67 -23.98 -6.62 -8.37
CA ALA A 67 -23.39 -5.99 -7.19
C ALA A 67 -22.97 -7.02 -6.14
N HIS A 68 -23.71 -8.14 -6.02
CA HIS A 68 -23.32 -9.24 -5.14
C HIS A 68 -22.07 -9.96 -5.67
N MET A 69 -21.97 -10.19 -6.98
CA MET A 69 -20.80 -10.82 -7.60
C MET A 69 -19.55 -9.97 -7.39
N VAL A 70 -19.63 -8.65 -7.60
CA VAL A 70 -18.51 -7.73 -7.35
C VAL A 70 -18.14 -7.71 -5.86
N ALA A 71 -19.13 -7.64 -4.97
CA ALA A 71 -18.86 -7.69 -3.53
C ALA A 71 -18.17 -9.00 -3.13
N ALA A 72 -18.67 -10.15 -3.60
CA ALA A 72 -18.06 -11.45 -3.34
C ALA A 72 -16.63 -11.54 -3.89
N ALA A 73 -16.39 -11.07 -5.12
CA ALA A 73 -15.05 -11.03 -5.71
C ALA A 73 -14.08 -10.16 -4.89
N ALA A 74 -14.55 -9.02 -4.36
CA ALA A 74 -13.75 -8.18 -3.48
C ALA A 74 -13.46 -8.86 -2.13
N PHE A 75 -14.42 -9.59 -1.55
CA PHE A 75 -14.20 -10.40 -0.36
C PHE A 75 -13.14 -11.48 -0.61
N HIS A 76 -13.25 -12.24 -1.70
CA HIS A 76 -12.24 -13.24 -2.05
C HIS A 76 -10.85 -12.62 -2.12
N GLN A 77 -10.64 -11.58 -2.94
CA GLN A 77 -9.34 -10.93 -3.08
C GLN A 77 -8.76 -10.35 -1.78
N VAL A 78 -9.59 -9.83 -0.87
CA VAL A 78 -9.12 -9.28 0.41
C VAL A 78 -8.82 -10.39 1.40
N LEU A 79 -9.68 -11.41 1.49
CA LEU A 79 -9.49 -12.52 2.42
C LEU A 79 -8.31 -13.43 2.00
N ASP A 80 -8.08 -13.61 0.71
CA ASP A 80 -6.90 -14.31 0.19
C ASP A 80 -5.61 -13.59 0.61
N ARG A 81 -5.56 -12.26 0.50
CA ARG A 81 -4.43 -11.46 1.00
C ARG A 81 -4.25 -11.56 2.52
N VAL A 82 -5.35 -11.62 3.27
CA VAL A 82 -5.29 -11.83 4.73
C VAL A 82 -4.76 -13.24 5.05
N ALA A 83 -5.16 -14.26 4.30
CA ALA A 83 -4.64 -15.61 4.40
C ALA A 83 -3.13 -15.67 4.11
N LEU A 84 -2.63 -14.84 3.19
CA LEU A 84 -1.21 -14.66 2.90
C LEU A 84 -0.42 -13.86 3.96
N GLY A 85 -1.08 -13.39 5.03
CA GLY A 85 -0.43 -12.75 6.17
C GLY A 85 -0.71 -11.26 6.35
N GLU A 86 -1.50 -10.62 5.47
CA GLU A 86 -1.87 -9.21 5.68
C GLU A 86 -2.77 -9.04 6.92
N ALA A 87 -2.67 -7.88 7.57
CA ALA A 87 -3.47 -7.53 8.76
C ALA A 87 -4.96 -7.36 8.43
N ALA A 88 -5.83 -7.78 9.35
CA ALA A 88 -7.28 -7.74 9.22
C ALA A 88 -7.95 -6.52 9.90
N ASP A 89 -7.21 -5.65 10.58
CA ASP A 89 -7.78 -4.53 11.34
C ASP A 89 -8.56 -3.50 10.49
N ALA A 90 -8.13 -3.25 9.25
CA ALA A 90 -8.70 -2.24 8.34
C ALA A 90 -9.45 -2.86 7.15
N ILE A 91 -10.14 -3.99 7.37
CA ILE A 91 -10.80 -4.74 6.29
C ILE A 91 -11.83 -3.90 5.52
N ARG A 92 -12.63 -3.05 6.20
CA ARG A 92 -13.72 -2.30 5.54
C ARG A 92 -13.24 -1.36 4.43
N PRO A 93 -12.33 -0.40 4.66
CA PRO A 93 -11.83 0.46 3.58
C PRO A 93 -11.14 -0.36 2.46
N ARG A 94 -10.39 -1.42 2.80
CA ARG A 94 -9.76 -2.31 1.81
C ARG A 94 -10.77 -2.99 0.89
N LEU A 95 -11.86 -3.52 1.44
CA LEU A 95 -12.94 -4.14 0.66
C LEU A 95 -13.62 -3.13 -0.27
N LEU A 96 -13.87 -1.91 0.20
CA LEU A 96 -14.52 -0.87 -0.60
C LEU A 96 -13.63 -0.43 -1.77
N VAL A 97 -12.34 -0.19 -1.53
CA VAL A 97 -11.38 0.08 -2.60
C VAL A 97 -11.34 -1.08 -3.60
N THR A 98 -11.26 -2.33 -3.11
CA THR A 98 -11.25 -3.53 -3.97
C THR A 98 -12.53 -3.67 -4.80
N VAL A 99 -13.70 -3.28 -4.27
CA VAL A 99 -14.96 -3.22 -5.04
C VAL A 99 -14.84 -2.26 -6.21
N ARG A 100 -14.37 -1.04 -5.97
CA ARG A 100 -14.22 -0.03 -7.02
C ARG A 100 -13.24 -0.49 -8.09
N ASP A 101 -12.11 -1.04 -7.67
CA ASP A 101 -11.06 -1.50 -8.58
C ASP A 101 -11.51 -2.74 -9.37
N THR A 102 -12.28 -3.64 -8.76
CA THR A 102 -12.91 -4.78 -9.45
C THR A 102 -13.90 -4.29 -10.52
N VAL A 103 -14.75 -3.31 -10.22
CA VAL A 103 -15.67 -2.75 -11.23
C VAL A 103 -14.90 -2.06 -12.35
N ALA A 104 -13.86 -1.28 -12.03
CA ALA A 104 -13.02 -0.63 -13.03
C ALA A 104 -12.38 -1.69 -13.95
N ASN A 105 -11.77 -2.73 -13.39
CA ASN A 105 -11.14 -3.82 -14.13
C ASN A 105 -12.14 -4.59 -15.01
N TRP A 106 -13.24 -5.08 -14.45
CA TRP A 106 -14.28 -5.80 -15.21
C TRP A 106 -14.90 -4.92 -16.29
N SER A 107 -15.07 -3.63 -16.01
CA SER A 107 -15.57 -2.68 -17.00
C SER A 107 -14.55 -2.39 -18.10
N ALA A 108 -13.24 -2.59 -17.88
CA ALA A 108 -12.16 -2.38 -18.84
C ALA A 108 -11.97 -3.57 -19.80
N GLU A 109 -12.36 -4.77 -19.38
CA GLU A 109 -12.32 -5.98 -20.20
C GLU A 109 -13.60 -6.13 -21.04
N ASP A 110 -13.48 -6.01 -22.36
CA ASP A 110 -14.63 -6.01 -23.27
C ASP A 110 -15.44 -7.31 -23.19
N ARG A 111 -14.77 -8.47 -23.06
CA ARG A 111 -15.45 -9.77 -22.96
C ARG A 111 -16.32 -9.88 -21.71
N ILE A 112 -15.87 -9.30 -20.59
CA ILE A 112 -16.64 -9.29 -19.34
C ILE A 112 -17.81 -8.30 -19.47
N ALA A 113 -17.58 -7.11 -20.04
CA ALA A 113 -18.61 -6.11 -20.25
C ALA A 113 -19.74 -6.59 -21.19
N GLU A 114 -19.42 -7.45 -22.17
CA GLU A 114 -20.41 -8.08 -23.07
C GLU A 114 -21.37 -9.02 -22.32
N VAL A 115 -20.86 -9.86 -21.41
CA VAL A 115 -21.69 -10.80 -20.63
C VAL A 115 -22.37 -10.14 -19.42
N LEU A 116 -21.85 -8.99 -18.97
CA LEU A 116 -22.39 -8.20 -17.87
C LEU A 116 -22.72 -6.76 -18.33
N PRO A 117 -23.82 -6.55 -19.08
CA PRO A 117 -24.13 -5.27 -19.73
C PRO A 117 -24.33 -4.11 -18.75
N ASP A 118 -24.65 -4.40 -17.48
CA ASP A 118 -24.74 -3.39 -16.41
C ASP A 118 -23.41 -2.65 -16.15
N LEU A 119 -22.26 -3.26 -16.47
CA LEU A 119 -20.95 -2.59 -16.41
C LEU A 119 -20.85 -1.43 -17.43
N GLY A 120 -21.64 -1.49 -18.51
CA GLY A 120 -21.68 -0.48 -19.56
C GLY A 120 -22.39 0.83 -19.16
N LYS A 121 -22.90 0.96 -17.94
CA LYS A 121 -23.61 2.16 -17.48
C LYS A 121 -22.66 3.37 -17.35
N PRO A 122 -22.98 4.53 -17.98
CA PRO A 122 -22.14 5.74 -17.89
C PRO A 122 -21.95 6.27 -16.47
N ALA A 123 -22.97 6.11 -15.61
CA ALA A 123 -22.93 6.51 -14.21
C ALA A 123 -22.20 5.50 -13.30
N GLY A 124 -21.67 4.42 -13.86
CA GLY A 124 -20.95 3.35 -13.17
C GLY A 124 -19.70 2.89 -13.93
N GLY A 125 -19.62 1.60 -14.29
CA GLY A 125 -18.43 0.97 -14.90
C GLY A 125 -17.84 1.73 -16.09
N ARG A 126 -18.66 2.10 -17.10
CA ARG A 126 -18.18 2.88 -18.26
C ARG A 126 -17.58 4.23 -17.85
N GLY A 127 -18.17 4.90 -16.86
CA GLY A 127 -17.65 6.15 -16.32
C GLY A 127 -16.30 5.98 -15.63
N MET A 128 -16.15 4.88 -14.87
CA MET A 128 -14.88 4.52 -14.24
C MET A 128 -13.80 4.19 -15.28
N ARG A 129 -14.12 3.40 -16.33
CA ARG A 129 -13.18 3.12 -17.46
C ARG A 129 -12.67 4.41 -18.11
N ALA A 130 -13.52 5.43 -18.25
CA ALA A 130 -13.16 6.70 -18.86
C ALA A 130 -12.34 7.64 -17.93
N THR A 131 -12.23 7.31 -16.65
CA THR A 131 -11.58 8.17 -15.66
C THR A 131 -10.10 7.79 -15.52
N LYS A 132 -9.20 8.77 -15.70
CA LYS A 132 -7.74 8.54 -15.62
C LYS A 132 -7.24 8.12 -14.23
N SER A 133 -7.82 8.72 -13.19
CA SER A 133 -7.51 8.41 -11.79
C SER A 133 -8.81 8.42 -10.99
N LEU A 134 -9.07 7.34 -10.25
CA LEU A 134 -10.27 7.23 -9.44
C LEU A 134 -10.21 8.17 -8.23
N THR A 135 -9.01 8.43 -7.71
CA THR A 135 -8.78 9.45 -6.67
C THR A 135 -8.54 10.82 -7.31
N PRO A 136 -9.28 11.88 -6.92
CA PRO A 136 -9.06 13.23 -7.40
C PRO A 136 -7.68 13.79 -6.99
N GLU A 137 -7.03 14.56 -7.87
CA GLU A 137 -5.70 15.16 -7.62
C GLU A 137 -5.68 16.06 -6.37
N ASN A 138 -6.80 16.73 -6.07
CA ASN A 138 -6.96 17.56 -4.86
C ASN A 138 -7.20 16.73 -3.59
N ARG A 139 -7.03 15.41 -3.63
CA ARG A 139 -7.17 14.48 -2.49
C ARG A 139 -5.94 13.60 -2.28
N THR A 140 -4.92 13.71 -3.12
CA THR A 140 -3.71 12.89 -3.06
C THR A 140 -2.95 13.02 -1.73
N LEU A 141 -2.99 14.19 -1.07
CA LEU A 141 -2.34 14.37 0.24
C LEU A 141 -3.04 13.54 1.32
N ALA A 142 -4.37 13.64 1.40
CA ALA A 142 -5.19 12.85 2.31
C ALA A 142 -5.12 11.36 2.00
N GLU A 143 -5.10 10.96 0.73
CA GLU A 143 -4.96 9.56 0.32
C GLU A 143 -3.63 8.97 0.81
N ARG A 144 -2.51 9.62 0.46
CA ARG A 144 -1.17 9.20 0.90
C ARG A 144 -1.06 9.17 2.42
N SER A 145 -1.66 10.16 3.09
CA SER A 145 -1.68 10.22 4.54
C SER A 145 -2.45 9.06 5.15
N PHE A 146 -3.66 8.75 4.66
CA PHE A 146 -4.48 7.66 5.17
C PHE A 146 -3.82 6.30 4.96
N LEU A 147 -3.30 6.04 3.76
CA LEU A 147 -2.62 4.79 3.44
C LEU A 147 -1.33 4.60 4.24
N GLY A 148 -0.65 5.69 4.61
CA GLY A 148 0.54 5.66 5.45
C GLY A 148 0.28 5.44 6.95
N LEU A 149 -0.98 5.40 7.39
CA LEU A 149 -1.31 5.10 8.79
C LEU A 149 -1.24 3.59 9.07
N PRO A 150 -0.93 3.18 10.30
CA PRO A 150 -1.13 1.80 10.75
C PRO A 150 -2.59 1.34 10.55
N ALA A 151 -2.81 0.06 10.26
CA ALA A 151 -4.14 -0.49 9.97
C ALA A 151 -5.17 -0.21 11.08
N LEU A 152 -4.76 -0.31 12.34
CA LEU A 152 -5.59 0.05 13.49
C LEU A 152 -6.12 1.49 13.41
N ALA A 153 -5.25 2.45 13.08
CA ALA A 153 -5.63 3.86 12.95
C ALA A 153 -6.54 4.11 11.74
N GLN A 154 -6.29 3.43 10.62
CA GLN A 154 -7.18 3.46 9.45
C GLN A 154 -8.58 2.93 9.82
N SER A 155 -8.66 1.87 10.60
CA SER A 155 -9.92 1.28 11.07
C SER A 155 -10.71 2.26 11.93
N LEU A 156 -10.09 2.83 12.97
CA LEU A 156 -10.74 3.82 13.85
C LEU A 156 -11.29 5.01 13.06
N LEU A 157 -10.46 5.61 12.21
CA LEU A 157 -10.86 6.74 11.37
C LEU A 157 -11.99 6.37 10.43
N TRP A 158 -11.89 5.23 9.72
CA TRP A 158 -12.91 4.84 8.76
C TRP A 158 -14.27 4.62 9.42
N HIS A 159 -14.31 3.85 10.51
CA HIS A 159 -15.56 3.51 11.18
C HIS A 159 -16.22 4.71 11.84
N VAL A 160 -15.46 5.59 12.51
CA VAL A 160 -16.05 6.77 13.18
C VAL A 160 -16.31 7.90 12.19
N GLU A 161 -15.33 8.26 11.36
CA GLU A 161 -15.42 9.43 10.50
C GLU A 161 -16.17 9.18 9.20
N VAL A 162 -16.09 7.98 8.60
CA VAL A 162 -16.73 7.68 7.32
C VAL A 162 -18.06 6.96 7.54
N GLU A 163 -18.07 5.81 8.23
CA GLU A 163 -19.28 5.02 8.46
C GLU A 163 -20.28 5.67 9.44
N ALA A 164 -19.84 6.68 10.20
CA ALA A 164 -20.63 7.31 11.27
C ALA A 164 -21.12 6.29 12.33
N GLU A 165 -20.26 5.32 12.66
CA GLU A 165 -20.52 4.34 13.71
C GLU A 165 -20.02 4.87 15.07
N PRO A 166 -20.69 4.51 16.19
CA PRO A 166 -20.21 4.87 17.52
C PRO A 166 -18.89 4.14 17.81
N ILE A 167 -18.04 4.75 18.66
CA ILE A 167 -16.70 4.22 19.01
C ILE A 167 -16.71 2.77 19.52
N THR A 168 -17.83 2.31 20.08
CA THR A 168 -18.03 0.92 20.52
C THR A 168 -17.86 -0.10 19.40
N VAL A 169 -18.20 0.27 18.15
CA VAL A 169 -18.08 -0.63 17.00
C VAL A 169 -16.61 -0.90 16.67
N PRO A 170 -15.78 0.09 16.30
CA PRO A 170 -14.38 -0.19 16.00
C PRO A 170 -13.59 -0.66 17.23
N ALA A 171 -13.96 -0.27 18.45
CA ALA A 171 -13.37 -0.85 19.66
C ALA A 171 -13.57 -2.38 19.71
N GLY A 172 -14.78 -2.86 19.46
CA GLY A 172 -15.07 -4.29 19.39
C GLY A 172 -14.38 -5.00 18.21
N LEU A 173 -14.30 -4.36 17.05
CA LEU A 173 -13.60 -4.91 15.87
C LEU A 173 -12.09 -5.06 16.09
N LEU A 174 -11.50 -4.20 16.92
CA LEU A 174 -10.08 -4.21 17.26
C LEU A 174 -9.76 -4.95 18.56
N GLY A 175 -10.78 -5.47 19.26
CA GLY A 175 -10.60 -6.12 20.56
C GLY A 175 -10.13 -5.17 21.68
N MET A 176 -10.43 -3.87 21.56
CA MET A 176 -10.04 -2.81 22.50
C MET A 176 -11.22 -2.38 23.37
N ASP A 177 -10.95 -1.83 24.56
CA ASP A 177 -11.96 -1.10 25.30
C ASP A 177 -12.22 0.28 24.66
N THR A 178 -13.38 0.87 24.97
CA THR A 178 -13.80 2.15 24.37
C THR A 178 -12.92 3.33 24.78
N THR A 179 -12.29 3.29 25.96
CA THR A 179 -11.45 4.39 26.43
C THR A 179 -10.13 4.43 25.66
N THR A 180 -9.49 3.28 25.49
CA THR A 180 -8.28 3.13 24.67
C THR A 180 -8.57 3.45 23.20
N ALA A 181 -9.69 2.94 22.65
CA ALA A 181 -10.10 3.24 21.28
C ALA A 181 -10.36 4.75 21.06
N SER A 182 -10.95 5.45 22.04
CA SER A 182 -11.17 6.90 21.95
C SER A 182 -9.84 7.67 21.94
N ALA A 183 -8.90 7.32 22.81
CA ALA A 183 -7.58 7.95 22.82
C ALA A 183 -6.80 7.67 21.53
N ALA A 184 -6.84 6.43 21.03
CA ALA A 184 -6.22 6.03 19.77
C ALA A 184 -6.85 6.74 18.56
N LEU A 185 -8.15 7.06 18.59
CA LEU A 185 -8.80 7.82 17.53
C LEU A 185 -8.29 9.27 17.48
N GLU A 186 -8.13 9.94 18.63
CA GLU A 186 -7.57 11.31 18.65
C GLU A 186 -6.13 11.32 18.13
N ASP A 187 -5.32 10.34 18.54
CA ASP A 187 -3.96 10.14 18.01
C ASP A 187 -3.96 9.84 16.50
N ALA A 188 -4.91 9.03 16.02
CA ALA A 188 -5.05 8.74 14.58
C ALA A 188 -5.40 9.99 13.76
N ARG A 189 -6.27 10.88 14.28
CA ARG A 189 -6.58 12.17 13.63
C ARG A 189 -5.34 13.06 13.56
N GLU A 190 -4.56 13.11 14.63
CA GLU A 190 -3.32 13.89 14.66
C GLU A 190 -2.29 13.35 13.66
N LYS A 191 -2.05 12.03 13.66
CA LYS A 191 -1.15 11.37 12.71
C LYS A 191 -1.59 11.53 11.26
N PHE A 192 -2.89 11.50 11.01
CA PHE A 192 -3.44 11.81 9.69
C PHE A 192 -3.15 13.25 9.28
N HIS A 193 -3.30 14.21 10.19
CA HIS A 193 -2.96 15.60 9.90
C HIS A 193 -1.46 15.76 9.59
N GLU A 194 -0.59 15.20 10.43
CA GLU A 194 0.86 15.20 10.23
C GLU A 194 1.26 14.55 8.89
N GLY A 195 0.60 13.44 8.54
CA GLY A 195 0.79 12.76 7.26
C GLY A 195 0.40 13.63 6.06
N CYS A 196 -0.67 14.43 6.15
CA CYS A 196 -1.04 15.40 5.12
C CYS A 196 0.02 16.50 4.96
N VAL A 197 0.54 17.03 6.08
CA VAL A 197 1.62 18.04 6.07
C VAL A 197 2.89 17.46 5.44
N ARG A 198 3.25 16.22 5.80
CA ARG A 198 4.40 15.50 5.24
C ARG A 198 4.23 15.25 3.74
N ALA A 199 3.08 14.71 3.33
CA ALA A 199 2.75 14.48 1.92
C ALA A 199 2.84 15.77 1.10
N HIS A 200 2.38 16.90 1.65
CA HIS A 200 2.49 18.18 0.95
C HIS A 200 3.95 18.58 0.70
N ARG A 201 4.84 18.38 1.67
CA ARG A 201 6.26 18.69 1.53
C ARG A 201 6.92 17.78 0.50
N ASP A 202 6.59 16.50 0.51
CA ASP A 202 7.20 15.47 -0.33
C ASP A 202 6.76 15.61 -1.80
N LEU A 203 5.49 15.97 -2.04
CA LEU A 203 4.90 16.14 -3.38
C LEU A 203 4.95 17.59 -3.90
N ALA A 204 5.60 18.50 -3.17
CA ALA A 204 5.64 19.91 -3.53
C ALA A 204 6.30 20.12 -4.91
N PRO A 205 5.63 20.80 -5.86
CA PRO A 205 6.14 21.00 -7.22
C PRO A 205 7.29 22.01 -7.28
N SER A 206 7.43 22.86 -6.26
CA SER A 206 8.49 23.87 -6.17
C SER A 206 9.00 24.06 -4.75
N GLN A 207 10.21 24.62 -4.62
CA GLN A 207 10.80 24.96 -3.32
C GLN A 207 9.96 26.02 -2.57
N GLU A 208 9.29 26.91 -3.31
CA GLU A 208 8.35 27.89 -2.77
C GLU A 208 7.16 27.22 -2.08
N CYS A 209 6.57 26.19 -2.70
CA CYS A 209 5.49 25.41 -2.07
C CYS A 209 5.96 24.75 -0.76
N ARG A 210 7.20 24.22 -0.73
CA ARG A 210 7.78 23.63 0.50
C ARG A 210 7.96 24.66 1.61
N TYR A 211 8.31 25.91 1.26
CA TYR A 211 8.42 27.00 2.23
C TYR A 211 7.05 27.33 2.84
N TYR A 212 6.03 27.54 1.99
CA TYR A 212 4.69 27.89 2.45
C TYR A 212 3.99 26.78 3.26
N ASN A 213 4.36 25.51 3.08
CA ASN A 213 3.87 24.41 3.91
C ASN A 213 3.99 24.69 5.41
N ARG A 214 5.17 25.17 5.84
CA ARG A 214 5.46 25.46 7.27
C ARG A 214 4.60 26.60 7.81
N LEU A 215 4.14 27.49 6.93
CA LEU A 215 3.31 28.65 7.25
C LEU A 215 1.80 28.36 7.16
N LEU A 216 1.42 27.22 6.58
CA LEU A 216 0.01 26.80 6.47
C LEU A 216 -0.46 26.05 7.71
N ASP A 217 0.35 25.11 8.21
CA ASP A 217 -0.07 24.14 9.22
C ASP A 217 -0.55 24.80 10.54
N VAL A 218 0.32 25.55 11.21
CA VAL A 218 0.02 26.12 12.54
C VAL A 218 -1.17 27.09 12.52
N PRO A 219 -1.29 28.04 11.57
CA PRO A 219 -2.44 28.94 11.52
C PRO A 219 -3.76 28.20 11.24
N ILE A 220 -3.76 27.21 10.34
CA ILE A 220 -4.95 26.44 10.01
C ILE A 220 -5.43 25.65 11.24
N ARG A 221 -4.52 25.00 11.96
CA ARG A 221 -4.82 24.27 13.20
C ARG A 221 -5.44 25.17 14.28
N ARG A 222 -4.97 26.41 14.39
CA ARG A 222 -5.47 27.37 15.39
C ARG A 222 -6.73 28.13 14.94
N GLY A 223 -7.21 27.91 13.71
CA GLY A 223 -8.29 28.70 13.11
C GLY A 223 -7.93 30.19 12.94
N GLY A 224 -6.63 30.50 12.85
CA GLY A 224 -6.10 31.85 12.71
C GLY A 224 -6.14 32.36 11.26
N ALA A 225 -5.96 33.66 11.09
CA ALA A 225 -5.77 34.25 9.76
C ALA A 225 -4.40 33.84 9.19
N LEU A 226 -4.38 33.47 7.91
CA LEU A 226 -3.13 33.25 7.18
C LEU A 226 -2.41 34.58 6.96
N LEU A 227 -1.08 34.54 6.91
CA LEU A 227 -0.27 35.71 6.57
C LEU A 227 -0.60 36.20 5.13
N PRO A 228 -0.48 37.51 4.83
CA PRO A 228 -0.85 38.05 3.52
C PRO A 228 -0.10 37.41 2.33
N ASP A 229 1.18 37.12 2.51
CA ASP A 229 2.04 36.43 1.53
C ASP A 229 1.55 35.00 1.25
N VAL A 230 1.15 34.26 2.29
CA VAL A 230 0.54 32.93 2.16
C VAL A 230 -0.77 33.04 1.37
N GLN A 231 -1.61 34.03 1.67
CA GLN A 231 -2.87 34.23 0.94
C GLN A 231 -2.64 34.53 -0.54
N GLU A 232 -1.65 35.35 -0.87
CA GLU A 232 -1.25 35.65 -2.24
C GLU A 232 -0.75 34.40 -2.97
N HIS A 233 0.07 33.58 -2.33
CA HIS A 233 0.51 32.31 -2.90
C HIS A 233 -0.66 31.36 -3.15
N LEU A 234 -1.58 31.18 -2.20
CA LEU A 234 -2.79 30.35 -2.38
C LEU A 234 -3.71 30.85 -3.50
N ALA A 235 -3.70 32.16 -3.79
CA ALA A 235 -4.44 32.74 -4.90
C ALA A 235 -3.89 32.32 -6.27
N GLN A 236 -2.60 31.96 -6.35
CA GLN A 236 -1.91 31.64 -7.59
C GLN A 236 -1.54 30.15 -7.73
N CYS A 237 -1.39 29.43 -6.62
CA CYS A 237 -0.95 28.03 -6.59
C CYS A 237 -2.12 27.05 -6.32
N PRO A 238 -2.60 26.28 -7.31
CA PRO A 238 -3.69 25.32 -7.11
C PRO A 238 -3.30 24.18 -6.14
N TYR A 239 -2.03 23.77 -6.15
CA TYR A 239 -1.50 22.74 -5.26
C TYR A 239 -1.60 23.15 -3.79
N CYS A 240 -1.03 24.29 -3.41
CA CYS A 240 -1.10 24.77 -2.03
C CYS A 240 -2.53 25.16 -1.62
N ARG A 241 -3.38 25.60 -2.56
CA ARG A 241 -4.81 25.81 -2.28
C ARG A 241 -5.53 24.53 -1.90
N ALA A 242 -5.33 23.46 -2.67
CA ALA A 242 -5.89 22.15 -2.35
C ALA A 242 -5.33 21.64 -1.01
N ALA A 243 -4.06 21.89 -0.72
CA ALA A 243 -3.45 21.50 0.55
C ALA A 243 -4.06 22.26 1.74
N ALA A 244 -4.22 23.58 1.63
CA ALA A 244 -4.83 24.40 2.67
C ALA A 244 -6.29 24.00 2.93
N GLU A 245 -7.03 23.61 1.89
CA GLU A 245 -8.38 23.06 2.05
C GLU A 245 -8.36 21.74 2.81
N GLN A 246 -7.49 20.78 2.44
CA GLN A 246 -7.40 19.49 3.11
C GLN A 246 -6.96 19.62 4.58
N LEU A 247 -5.93 20.43 4.86
CA LEU A 247 -5.46 20.70 6.23
C LEU A 247 -6.51 21.40 7.10
N GLY A 248 -7.47 22.11 6.47
CA GLY A 248 -8.56 22.79 7.16
C GLY A 248 -9.69 21.89 7.65
N HIS A 249 -9.69 20.59 7.33
CA HIS A 249 -10.75 19.65 7.70
C HIS A 249 -10.64 19.09 9.12
N VAL A 250 -10.12 19.89 10.06
CA VAL A 250 -9.87 19.48 11.45
C VAL A 250 -11.17 19.17 12.20
N ASP A 251 -12.25 19.93 11.95
CA ASP A 251 -13.54 19.76 12.63
C ASP A 251 -14.70 19.51 11.66
N GLY A 252 -15.35 18.34 11.77
CA GLY A 252 -16.62 18.01 11.10
C GLY A 252 -16.56 17.78 9.59
N GLY A 253 -15.39 17.95 8.97
CA GLY A 253 -15.16 17.70 7.54
C GLY A 253 -14.35 16.42 7.24
N LEU A 254 -13.63 15.87 8.22
CA LEU A 254 -12.68 14.79 8.03
C LEU A 254 -13.26 13.58 7.30
N GLY A 255 -14.47 13.14 7.65
CA GLY A 255 -15.13 12.03 6.97
C GLY A 255 -15.34 12.20 5.47
N VAL A 256 -15.65 13.43 5.02
CA VAL A 256 -15.80 13.73 3.58
C VAL A 256 -14.45 13.72 2.88
N LEU A 257 -13.43 14.26 3.54
CA LEU A 257 -12.06 14.23 3.03
C LEU A 257 -11.57 12.78 2.86
N LEU A 258 -11.75 11.95 3.89
CA LEU A 258 -11.34 10.54 3.89
C LEU A 258 -12.06 9.73 2.80
N VAL A 259 -13.38 9.84 2.70
CA VAL A 259 -14.13 9.05 1.70
C VAL A 259 -13.78 9.47 0.27
N GLU A 260 -13.59 10.77 0.00
CA GLU A 260 -13.16 11.25 -1.31
C GLU A 260 -11.73 10.84 -1.64
N ALA A 261 -10.83 10.84 -0.65
CA ALA A 261 -9.45 10.43 -0.82
C ALA A 261 -9.28 8.93 -1.04
N VAL A 262 -10.03 8.09 -0.31
CA VAL A 262 -9.87 6.63 -0.37
C VAL A 262 -10.72 6.03 -1.50
N LEU A 263 -11.98 6.44 -1.62
CA LEU A 263 -12.90 5.86 -2.61
C LEU A 263 -12.93 6.63 -3.92
N GLY A 264 -12.84 7.96 -3.88
CA GLY A 264 -12.94 8.80 -5.08
C GLY A 264 -14.29 8.65 -5.79
N TRP A 265 -14.40 7.68 -6.71
CA TRP A 265 -15.65 7.36 -7.40
C TRP A 265 -16.77 6.96 -6.44
N GLY A 266 -17.94 7.60 -6.57
CA GLY A 266 -19.10 7.29 -5.74
C GLY A 266 -18.94 7.66 -4.25
N ALA A 267 -17.81 8.25 -3.85
CA ALA A 267 -17.46 8.54 -2.45
C ALA A 267 -18.57 9.28 -1.70
N ARG A 268 -19.06 10.38 -2.25
CA ARG A 268 -20.12 11.17 -1.60
C ARG A 268 -21.44 10.41 -1.46
N ARG A 269 -21.82 9.62 -2.49
CA ARG A 269 -23.04 8.80 -2.44
C ARG A 269 -22.93 7.72 -1.36
N TYR A 270 -21.75 7.12 -1.22
CA TYR A 270 -21.47 6.13 -0.18
C TYR A 270 -21.53 6.74 1.22
N PHE A 271 -20.88 7.90 1.38
CA PHE A 271 -20.85 8.66 2.63
C PHE A 271 -22.25 9.09 3.08
N ASP A 272 -23.06 9.65 2.17
CA ASP A 272 -24.41 10.11 2.47
C ASP A 272 -25.38 8.94 2.73
N SER A 273 -25.06 7.72 2.25
CA SER A 273 -25.91 6.54 2.49
C SER A 273 -25.78 5.97 3.91
N ARG A 274 -24.76 6.38 4.68
CA ARG A 274 -24.44 5.82 5.99
C ARG A 274 -25.56 6.07 7.01
N PRO A 275 -26.01 5.05 7.77
CA PRO A 275 -27.16 5.18 8.68
C PRO A 275 -27.03 6.31 9.71
N GLY A 276 -25.84 6.50 10.29
CA GLY A 276 -25.57 7.54 11.29
C GLY A 276 -25.76 8.98 10.77
N ARG A 277 -25.90 9.17 9.45
CA ARG A 277 -26.06 10.49 8.82
C ARG A 277 -27.48 10.80 8.37
N LYS A 278 -28.35 9.79 8.26
CA LYS A 278 -29.75 9.98 7.81
C LYS A 278 -30.59 10.84 8.75
N GLY A 279 -30.24 10.89 10.04
CA GLY A 279 -30.91 11.73 11.04
C GLY A 279 -30.58 13.23 10.99
N ALA A 280 -29.56 13.65 10.22
CA ALA A 280 -29.19 15.07 10.09
C ALA A 280 -29.86 15.76 8.89
N GLN A 281 -30.52 15.00 8.00
CA GLN A 281 -31.00 15.48 6.70
C GLN A 281 -32.52 15.38 6.51
N GLU A 282 -33.28 15.05 7.56
CA GLU A 282 -34.74 15.22 7.57
C GLU A 282 -35.12 16.56 8.24
N THR A 283 -35.00 17.64 7.49
CA THR A 283 -35.96 18.74 7.61
C THR A 283 -36.56 18.96 6.22
N PRO A 284 -37.71 18.32 5.89
CA PRO A 284 -38.47 18.69 4.72
C PRO A 284 -38.99 20.12 4.91
N GLY A 285 -38.49 21.04 4.09
CA GLY A 285 -38.96 22.42 4.04
C GLY A 285 -40.41 22.48 3.57
N GLY A 286 -41.36 22.37 4.50
CA GLY A 286 -42.75 22.74 4.31
C GLY A 286 -42.93 24.25 4.51
N ARG A 287 -43.28 24.96 3.43
CA ARG A 287 -43.81 26.33 3.52
C ARG A 287 -45.07 26.35 4.39
N ALA A 288 -45.02 26.95 5.57
CA ALA A 288 -46.20 27.47 6.26
C ALA A 288 -45.86 28.61 7.24
N ALA A 289 -46.43 29.78 6.92
CA ALA A 289 -46.90 30.87 7.80
C ALA A 289 -46.01 31.41 8.94
N ARG A 290 -45.72 32.71 8.83
CA ARG A 290 -45.33 33.64 9.90
C ARG A 290 -46.20 33.47 11.15
N ARG A 291 -45.57 33.26 12.32
CA ARG A 291 -45.95 33.91 13.59
C ARG A 291 -44.71 34.14 14.44
N ALA A 292 -44.64 35.33 15.00
CA ALA A 292 -43.57 35.83 15.86
C ALA A 292 -43.60 35.19 17.26
N GLY A 293 -42.44 35.07 17.90
CA GLY A 293 -42.34 34.92 19.34
C GLY A 293 -41.14 34.10 19.84
N GLY A 294 -40.24 34.75 20.58
CA GLY A 294 -39.56 34.12 21.72
C GLY A 294 -38.15 33.59 21.48
N GLY A 295 -37.16 34.19 22.16
CA GLY A 295 -35.74 33.90 22.07
C GLY A 295 -35.32 32.47 22.43
N GLY A 296 -34.21 32.05 21.83
CA GLY A 296 -33.50 30.81 22.14
C GLY A 296 -32.26 30.68 21.27
N ARG A 297 -31.15 31.29 21.70
CA ARG A 297 -29.82 31.12 21.08
C ARG A 297 -29.42 29.64 21.13
N ARG A 298 -29.59 28.92 20.02
CA ARG A 298 -28.82 27.70 19.73
C ARG A 298 -27.81 28.04 18.64
N ARG A 299 -26.53 27.92 18.99
CA ARG A 299 -25.39 28.08 18.07
C ARG A 299 -25.48 26.97 17.03
N ALA A 300 -25.96 27.31 15.83
CA ALA A 300 -25.75 26.49 14.65
C ALA A 300 -24.26 26.55 14.30
N ALA A 301 -23.67 25.39 14.01
CA ALA A 301 -22.29 25.23 13.58
C ALA A 301 -21.96 26.25 12.49
N ALA A 302 -21.08 27.18 12.84
CA ALA A 302 -20.51 28.12 11.89
C ALA A 302 -19.64 27.31 10.93
N ARG A 303 -20.03 27.29 9.66
CA ARG A 303 -19.09 26.95 8.57
C ARG A 303 -17.96 27.96 8.67
N THR A 304 -16.80 27.55 9.15
CA THR A 304 -15.58 28.35 9.13
C THR A 304 -15.17 28.52 7.67
N ARG A 305 -15.73 29.54 7.02
CA ARG A 305 -15.39 29.94 5.66
C ARG A 305 -14.03 30.65 5.68
N ILE A 306 -12.96 29.89 5.83
CA ILE A 306 -11.59 30.42 5.76
C ILE A 306 -11.24 30.89 4.34
N LEU A 307 -12.00 30.49 3.31
CA LEU A 307 -11.76 30.88 1.91
C LEU A 307 -12.83 31.78 1.26
N ALA A 308 -13.80 32.34 2.01
CA ALA A 308 -14.85 33.17 1.40
C ALA A 308 -14.47 34.64 1.14
N ARG A 309 -13.17 34.99 1.12
CA ARG A 309 -12.74 36.38 0.91
C ARG A 309 -11.64 36.57 -0.12
N ILE A 310 -11.43 35.63 -1.04
CA ILE A 310 -10.63 35.85 -2.24
C ILE A 310 -11.60 36.27 -3.37
N PRO A 311 -11.63 37.55 -3.78
CA PRO A 311 -12.40 37.95 -4.97
C PRO A 311 -11.74 37.35 -6.21
N VAL A 312 -12.45 36.47 -6.90
CA VAL A 312 -12.09 36.02 -8.25
C VAL A 312 -12.45 37.16 -9.22
N PRO A 313 -11.51 37.69 -10.04
CA PRO A 313 -11.87 38.58 -11.13
C PRO A 313 -12.58 37.76 -12.21
N VAL A 314 -13.92 37.74 -12.18
CA VAL A 314 -14.73 37.19 -13.26
C VAL A 314 -14.69 38.19 -14.42
N ARG A 315 -13.91 37.85 -15.45
CA ARG A 315 -13.98 38.50 -16.76
C ARG A 315 -15.35 38.14 -17.36
N ARG A 316 -16.30 39.08 -17.31
CA ARG A 316 -17.62 38.93 -17.94
C ARG A 316 -17.45 38.80 -19.46
N PRO A 317 -17.98 37.75 -20.12
CA PRO A 317 -18.18 37.79 -21.56
C PRO A 317 -19.37 38.72 -21.87
N PRO A 318 -19.34 39.49 -22.98
CA PRO A 318 -20.51 40.20 -23.45
C PRO A 318 -21.58 39.21 -23.94
N GLY A 319 -22.83 39.60 -23.74
CA GLY A 319 -23.99 38.73 -23.72
C GLY A 319 -24.44 38.13 -25.06
N SER A 320 -25.23 37.07 -24.87
CA SER A 320 -26.21 36.44 -25.75
C SER A 320 -26.74 37.28 -26.92
N TRP A 321 -26.63 36.76 -28.13
CA TRP A 321 -27.73 36.74 -29.10
C TRP A 321 -27.92 35.34 -29.69
N SER A 322 -29.17 34.88 -29.61
CA SER A 322 -29.69 33.73 -30.33
C SER A 322 -29.86 34.08 -31.81
N SER A 323 -29.36 33.25 -32.71
CA SER A 323 -29.90 33.12 -34.06
C SER A 323 -29.42 31.82 -34.70
N LYS A 324 -30.40 30.98 -35.05
CA LYS A 324 -30.24 29.92 -36.05
C LYS A 324 -29.84 30.58 -37.37
N THR A 325 -28.79 30.10 -38.03
CA THR A 325 -28.79 29.87 -39.48
C THR A 325 -27.52 29.15 -39.91
N LEU A 326 -27.73 28.29 -40.89
CA LEU A 326 -26.80 27.43 -41.60
C LEU A 326 -26.02 28.21 -42.68
N LEU A 327 -24.89 27.59 -43.06
CA LEU A 327 -24.28 27.53 -44.41
C LEU A 327 -23.10 28.45 -44.80
N THR A 328 -22.16 27.74 -45.46
CA THR A 328 -21.22 28.08 -46.54
C THR A 328 -19.88 28.75 -46.23
N SER A 329 -18.84 27.91 -46.32
CA SER A 329 -17.61 28.02 -47.14
C SER A 329 -16.89 29.37 -47.25
N VAL A 330 -15.57 29.37 -47.07
CA VAL A 330 -14.54 29.55 -48.11
C VAL A 330 -13.17 29.23 -47.46
N GLY A 331 -12.38 28.37 -48.11
CA GLY A 331 -10.99 28.09 -47.73
C GLY A 331 -10.01 29.08 -48.35
N VAL A 332 -8.84 29.22 -47.73
CA VAL A 332 -7.62 29.70 -48.39
C VAL A 332 -6.43 28.90 -47.86
N ALA A 333 -5.59 28.51 -48.82
CA ALA A 333 -4.42 27.66 -48.72
C ALA A 333 -3.23 28.30 -47.98
N GLY A 334 -2.32 27.45 -47.51
CA GLY A 334 -0.99 27.84 -47.06
C GLY A 334 -0.03 26.65 -47.15
N ALA A 335 0.62 26.50 -48.30
CA ALA A 335 1.75 25.60 -48.50
C ALA A 335 3.03 26.26 -47.93
N GLY A 336 3.83 25.48 -47.21
CA GLY A 336 5.14 25.88 -46.70
C GLY A 336 6.07 24.67 -46.61
N LEU A 337 6.77 24.41 -47.71
CA LEU A 337 8.01 23.61 -47.75
C LEU A 337 9.18 24.48 -47.26
N LEU A 338 10.22 23.83 -46.70
CA LEU A 338 11.67 24.14 -46.70
C LEU A 338 12.31 23.36 -45.52
N THR A 339 12.93 22.18 -45.70
CA THR A 339 14.31 21.86 -46.13
C THR A 339 15.45 22.23 -45.15
N SER A 340 16.12 21.17 -44.64
CA SER A 340 17.59 21.00 -44.39
C SER A 340 18.23 21.88 -43.28
N VAL A 341 19.32 21.53 -42.58
CA VAL A 341 20.55 20.77 -42.85
C VAL A 341 21.14 20.22 -41.53
N LEU A 342 21.92 19.14 -41.68
CA LEU A 342 22.89 18.51 -40.76
C LEU A 342 23.82 19.46 -39.97
N ALA A 343 24.36 18.99 -38.85
CA ALA A 343 25.83 18.82 -38.68
C ALA A 343 26.18 18.09 -37.37
N VAL A 344 27.04 17.09 -37.54
CA VAL A 344 27.78 16.33 -36.51
C VAL A 344 28.87 17.20 -35.90
N SER A 345 29.17 17.01 -34.61
CA SER A 345 30.53 17.13 -34.08
C SER A 345 30.67 16.31 -32.80
N ALA A 346 31.47 15.25 -32.88
CA ALA A 346 32.08 14.56 -31.76
C ALA A 346 33.59 14.81 -31.84
N LEU A 347 34.23 15.26 -30.76
CA LEU A 347 35.64 15.08 -30.33
C LEU A 347 35.68 15.53 -28.85
N SER A 348 35.89 14.66 -27.85
CA SER A 348 37.15 14.03 -27.37
C SER A 348 38.08 14.95 -26.56
N GLY A 349 38.46 14.49 -25.37
CA GLY A 349 39.58 15.00 -24.52
C GLY A 349 39.11 15.29 -23.09
N GLY A 350 39.31 14.39 -22.13
CA GLY A 350 40.52 14.27 -21.29
C GLY A 350 40.33 15.16 -20.03
N GLY A 351 40.34 14.71 -18.78
CA GLY A 351 41.13 13.67 -18.12
C GLY A 351 41.88 14.36 -16.97
N ASP A 352 41.38 14.27 -15.74
CA ASP A 352 42.09 14.40 -14.44
C ASP A 352 41.02 14.19 -13.34
N GLY A 353 41.17 13.34 -12.32
CA GLY A 353 42.34 13.16 -11.46
C GLY A 353 42.14 14.00 -10.20
N GLY A 354 41.47 13.46 -9.18
CA GLY A 354 41.14 14.18 -7.95
C GLY A 354 40.87 13.23 -6.79
N ASP A 355 41.95 12.86 -6.10
CA ASP A 355 42.01 11.97 -4.95
C ASP A 355 41.13 12.41 -3.77
N ALA A 356 40.52 11.42 -3.12
CA ALA A 356 39.86 11.56 -1.83
C ALA A 356 40.92 11.61 -0.70
N VAL A 357 40.96 12.74 0.01
CA VAL A 357 41.78 12.90 1.21
C VAL A 357 41.11 12.20 2.39
N ALA A 358 41.73 11.11 2.85
CA ALA A 358 41.47 10.50 4.15
C ALA A 358 42.19 11.32 5.24
N THR A 359 41.45 11.76 6.25
CA THR A 359 42.03 12.33 7.48
C THR A 359 41.82 11.35 8.62
N ALA A 360 42.91 10.70 9.03
CA ALA A 360 43.02 9.94 10.26
C ALA A 360 43.17 10.89 11.45
N GLY A 361 42.38 10.67 12.50
CA GLY A 361 42.55 11.28 13.81
C GLY A 361 42.61 10.20 14.89
N LEU A 362 43.79 10.04 15.49
CA LEU A 362 44.09 9.19 16.64
C LEU A 362 43.93 9.99 17.94
N VAL A 363 43.19 9.49 18.94
CA VAL A 363 43.42 9.64 20.39
C VAL A 363 42.77 8.43 21.12
N PRO A 364 43.35 7.89 22.23
CA PRO A 364 43.21 6.48 22.63
C PRO A 364 42.25 6.23 23.81
N GLY A 365 41.81 4.96 23.88
CA GLY A 365 41.84 4.12 25.09
C GLY A 365 40.88 4.43 26.23
N ASP A 366 39.79 3.66 26.31
CA ASP A 366 39.45 2.95 27.54
C ASP A 366 38.85 1.58 27.19
N SER A 367 39.31 0.55 27.90
CA SER A 367 39.02 -0.86 27.63
C SER A 367 38.12 -1.42 28.72
N GLU A 368 37.01 -2.03 28.34
CA GLU A 368 36.34 -3.05 29.17
C GLU A 368 35.78 -4.15 28.23
N PRO A 369 35.93 -5.45 28.55
CA PRO A 369 35.80 -6.51 27.57
C PRO A 369 34.36 -7.02 27.50
N GLU A 370 33.75 -6.97 26.31
CA GLU A 370 32.50 -7.68 26.05
C GLU A 370 32.71 -8.72 24.95
N ALA A 371 32.19 -9.91 25.22
CA ALA A 371 32.44 -11.14 24.48
C ALA A 371 32.02 -11.05 23.01
N THR A 372 32.94 -11.40 22.11
CA THR A 372 32.66 -11.66 20.70
C THR A 372 31.83 -12.95 20.53
N PRO A 373 30.70 -12.91 19.80
CA PRO A 373 30.40 -13.94 18.83
C PRO A 373 30.82 -13.41 17.45
N THR A 374 31.67 -14.18 16.78
CA THR A 374 32.21 -13.93 15.45
C THR A 374 31.07 -13.68 14.46
N SER A 375 30.83 -12.42 14.10
CA SER A 375 29.96 -12.06 12.98
C SER A 375 30.69 -12.41 11.69
N GLY A 376 30.34 -13.55 11.09
CA GLY A 376 30.69 -13.85 9.71
C GLY A 376 30.06 -12.77 8.83
N THR A 377 30.90 -11.90 8.25
CA THR A 377 30.44 -10.95 7.23
C THR A 377 30.10 -11.77 5.99
N ALA A 378 28.81 -12.06 5.79
CA ALA A 378 28.29 -12.60 4.55
C ALA A 378 28.43 -11.51 3.48
N GLY A 379 29.25 -11.79 2.46
CA GLY A 379 29.44 -10.88 1.33
C GLY A 379 28.20 -10.83 0.45
N LEU A 380 27.98 -9.69 -0.20
CA LEU A 380 27.07 -9.59 -1.33
C LEU A 380 27.60 -10.48 -2.47
N PRO A 381 26.74 -11.18 -3.24
CA PRO A 381 27.17 -11.87 -4.45
C PRO A 381 27.76 -10.83 -5.39
N VAL A 382 28.98 -11.12 -5.81
CA VAL A 382 29.59 -10.47 -6.96
C VAL A 382 28.86 -11.00 -8.19
N ALA A 383 28.50 -10.12 -9.14
CA ALA A 383 27.90 -10.54 -10.40
C ALA A 383 28.73 -11.66 -11.05
N ASP A 384 28.05 -12.58 -11.73
CA ASP A 384 28.60 -13.73 -12.46
C ASP A 384 29.25 -14.82 -11.59
N HIS A 385 28.95 -14.85 -10.28
CA HIS A 385 29.39 -15.91 -9.37
C HIS A 385 28.25 -16.86 -9.02
N THR A 386 28.50 -18.16 -9.16
CA THR A 386 27.59 -19.20 -8.70
C THR A 386 27.73 -19.36 -7.18
N THR A 387 26.61 -19.21 -6.48
CA THR A 387 26.52 -19.35 -5.03
C THR A 387 25.25 -20.11 -4.64
N ARG A 388 25.18 -20.52 -3.39
CA ARG A 388 23.93 -20.91 -2.75
C ARG A 388 23.26 -19.67 -2.16
N LEU A 389 21.93 -19.66 -2.15
CA LEU A 389 21.14 -18.65 -1.47
C LEU A 389 20.48 -19.28 -0.25
N ARG A 390 20.85 -18.79 0.94
CA ARG A 390 20.33 -19.26 2.23
C ARG A 390 19.42 -18.21 2.83
N ASN A 391 18.19 -18.58 3.16
CA ASN A 391 17.27 -17.67 3.82
C ASN A 391 17.72 -17.39 5.26
N ALA A 392 17.78 -16.13 5.66
CA ALA A 392 18.30 -15.74 6.98
C ALA A 392 17.35 -16.11 8.14
N ALA A 393 16.04 -16.20 7.91
CA ALA A 393 15.09 -16.64 8.95
C ALA A 393 15.09 -18.16 9.11
N ALA A 394 14.98 -18.90 8.00
CA ALA A 394 14.82 -20.35 8.04
C ALA A 394 16.16 -21.11 8.16
N GLN A 395 17.29 -20.47 7.82
CA GLN A 395 18.60 -21.13 7.69
C GLN A 395 18.62 -22.31 6.70
N LEU A 396 17.62 -22.33 5.80
CA LEU A 396 17.45 -23.27 4.70
C LEU A 396 17.80 -22.60 3.38
N CYS A 397 18.04 -23.41 2.36
CA CYS A 397 18.55 -22.96 1.07
C CYS A 397 17.51 -23.05 -0.03
N LEU A 398 17.61 -22.12 -0.97
CA LEU A 398 16.78 -22.05 -2.16
C LEU A 398 17.06 -23.26 -3.06
N ASP A 399 16.04 -24.09 -3.29
CA ASP A 399 16.17 -25.35 -4.03
C ASP A 399 15.05 -25.51 -5.07
N ILE A 400 15.35 -26.24 -6.13
CA ILE A 400 14.36 -26.64 -7.13
C ILE A 400 13.71 -27.94 -6.65
N ASN A 401 12.38 -27.95 -6.55
CA ASN A 401 11.64 -29.14 -6.17
C ASN A 401 11.49 -30.09 -7.36
N GLY A 402 12.17 -31.23 -7.31
CA GLY A 402 12.12 -32.25 -8.36
C GLY A 402 13.03 -31.94 -9.55
N ASP A 403 12.56 -32.26 -10.76
CA ASP A 403 13.37 -32.13 -11.98
C ASP A 403 13.48 -30.66 -12.43
N PRO A 404 14.68 -30.16 -12.78
CA PRO A 404 14.92 -28.77 -13.17
C PRO A 404 14.34 -28.50 -14.56
N THR A 405 13.04 -28.20 -14.60
CA THR A 405 12.26 -27.92 -15.81
C THR A 405 11.45 -26.64 -15.61
N ALA A 406 11.09 -25.96 -16.70
CA ALA A 406 10.26 -24.76 -16.61
C ALA A 406 8.88 -25.13 -16.02
N GLY A 407 8.44 -24.39 -15.00
CA GLY A 407 7.25 -24.70 -14.20
C GLY A 407 7.55 -25.41 -12.87
N ALA A 408 8.79 -25.87 -12.64
CA ALA A 408 9.15 -26.51 -11.38
C ALA A 408 9.07 -25.51 -10.21
N SER A 409 8.46 -25.92 -9.10
CA SER A 409 8.38 -25.10 -7.89
C SER A 409 9.75 -24.90 -7.27
N VAL A 410 9.96 -23.74 -6.68
CA VAL A 410 11.18 -23.42 -5.91
C VAL A 410 10.80 -23.35 -4.43
N VAL A 411 11.56 -24.07 -3.60
CA VAL A 411 11.25 -24.31 -2.19
C VAL A 411 12.48 -24.08 -1.30
N LEU A 412 12.24 -24.00 0.01
CA LEU A 412 13.30 -24.13 1.01
C LEU A 412 13.68 -25.60 1.19
N ALA A 413 14.98 -25.90 1.20
CA ALA A 413 15.48 -27.23 1.52
C ALA A 413 16.70 -27.18 2.43
N VAL A 414 17.05 -28.33 3.01
CA VAL A 414 18.31 -28.45 3.75
C VAL A 414 19.46 -28.14 2.81
N CYS A 415 20.34 -27.24 3.25
CA CYS A 415 21.46 -26.76 2.45
C CYS A 415 22.40 -27.92 2.05
N SER A 416 22.52 -28.18 0.75
CA SER A 416 23.41 -29.18 0.16
C SER A 416 24.22 -28.61 -1.01
N SER A 417 25.22 -29.35 -1.50
CA SER A 417 26.00 -28.95 -2.68
C SER A 417 25.32 -29.33 -4.01
N ALA A 418 24.03 -29.69 -3.98
CA ALA A 418 23.28 -30.08 -5.17
C ALA A 418 23.24 -28.92 -6.19
N SER A 419 23.29 -29.26 -7.49
CA SER A 419 23.19 -28.26 -8.56
C SER A 419 21.85 -27.52 -8.55
N THR A 420 20.80 -28.12 -7.99
CA THR A 420 19.46 -27.52 -7.83
C THR A 420 19.42 -26.39 -6.79
N GLN A 421 20.44 -26.30 -5.93
CA GLN A 421 20.60 -25.22 -4.94
C GLN A 421 21.66 -24.18 -5.34
N GLN A 422 22.22 -24.30 -6.55
CA GLN A 422 23.26 -23.41 -7.04
C GLN A 422 22.67 -22.41 -8.03
N TRP A 423 22.87 -21.13 -7.72
CA TRP A 423 22.29 -19.98 -8.42
C TRP A 423 23.39 -19.02 -8.82
N THR A 424 23.34 -18.53 -10.06
CA THR A 424 24.27 -17.53 -10.58
C THR A 424 23.50 -16.24 -10.76
N TYR A 425 23.90 -15.20 -10.04
CA TYR A 425 23.36 -13.85 -10.22
C TYR A 425 24.19 -13.13 -11.29
N GLU A 426 23.61 -12.90 -12.45
CA GLU A 426 24.29 -12.27 -13.59
C GLU A 426 24.28 -10.75 -13.49
N SER A 427 25.20 -10.11 -14.21
CA SER A 427 25.34 -8.65 -14.23
C SER A 427 24.08 -7.88 -14.70
N ASP A 428 23.16 -8.53 -15.41
CA ASP A 428 21.88 -7.96 -15.85
C ASP A 428 20.73 -8.23 -14.87
N GLY A 429 21.02 -8.80 -13.70
CA GLY A 429 20.07 -9.11 -12.64
C GLY A 429 19.40 -10.48 -12.77
N GLU A 430 19.67 -11.27 -13.82
CA GLU A 430 19.09 -12.61 -13.93
C GLU A 430 19.64 -13.55 -12.87
N LEU A 431 18.74 -14.34 -12.26
CA LEU A 431 19.14 -15.39 -11.32
C LEU A 431 19.02 -16.77 -11.97
N ARG A 432 20.13 -17.27 -12.53
CA ARG A 432 20.18 -18.52 -13.30
C ARG A 432 20.43 -19.74 -12.42
N SER A 433 19.72 -20.83 -12.71
CA SER A 433 19.99 -22.13 -12.08
C SER A 433 21.21 -22.82 -12.71
N ALA A 434 22.06 -23.43 -11.89
CA ALA A 434 23.15 -24.29 -12.36
C ALA A 434 22.66 -25.70 -12.79
N ALA A 435 21.44 -26.09 -12.45
CA ALA A 435 20.89 -27.42 -12.71
C ALA A 435 20.33 -27.61 -14.14
N GLY A 436 20.09 -26.53 -14.89
CA GLY A 436 19.50 -26.60 -16.22
C GLY A 436 19.98 -25.50 -17.14
N ARG A 437 20.02 -25.79 -18.45
CA ARG A 437 20.37 -24.80 -19.46
C ARG A 437 19.19 -23.86 -19.67
N ASN A 438 19.44 -22.56 -19.62
CA ASN A 438 18.44 -21.51 -19.88
C ASN A 438 17.25 -21.51 -18.89
N LEU A 439 17.49 -21.82 -17.61
CA LEU A 439 16.49 -21.76 -16.55
C LEU A 439 16.82 -20.68 -15.52
N CYS A 440 15.84 -19.84 -15.23
CA CYS A 440 15.96 -18.68 -14.35
C CYS A 440 14.88 -18.72 -13.27
N LEU A 441 15.17 -18.12 -12.12
CA LEU A 441 14.18 -17.90 -11.08
C LEU A 441 13.14 -16.90 -11.60
N ASP A 442 11.87 -17.31 -11.66
CA ASP A 442 10.76 -16.52 -12.18
C ASP A 442 9.83 -16.13 -11.04
N SER A 443 9.68 -14.83 -10.83
CA SER A 443 8.94 -14.23 -9.72
C SER A 443 7.50 -13.83 -10.06
N HIS A 444 7.07 -13.96 -11.32
CA HIS A 444 5.81 -13.37 -11.79
C HIS A 444 4.94 -14.34 -12.60
N ALA A 445 5.48 -15.48 -13.01
CA ALA A 445 4.74 -16.47 -13.80
C ALA A 445 3.55 -17.12 -13.06
N ASP A 446 3.58 -17.24 -11.72
CA ASP A 446 2.54 -17.94 -10.96
C ASP A 446 2.06 -17.16 -9.72
N ALA A 447 1.29 -16.10 -9.94
CA ALA A 447 0.49 -15.39 -8.92
C ALA A 447 1.20 -15.10 -7.56
N GLY A 448 2.51 -14.81 -7.60
CA GLY A 448 3.32 -14.50 -6.43
C GLY A 448 4.09 -15.69 -5.82
N VAL A 449 3.91 -16.91 -6.32
CA VAL A 449 4.78 -18.06 -6.08
C VAL A 449 5.93 -18.05 -7.08
N VAL A 450 7.14 -18.27 -6.58
CA VAL A 450 8.35 -18.27 -7.38
C VAL A 450 8.62 -19.66 -7.90
N ILE A 451 8.79 -19.74 -9.22
CA ILE A 451 9.00 -20.99 -9.94
C ILE A 451 10.26 -20.89 -10.79
N LEU A 452 10.65 -22.02 -11.39
CA LEU A 452 11.69 -22.06 -12.39
C LEU A 452 11.08 -21.70 -13.75
N GLY A 453 11.49 -20.58 -14.35
CA GLY A 453 11.11 -20.18 -15.70
C GLY A 453 12.23 -20.45 -16.70
N THR A 454 11.95 -20.22 -17.98
CA THR A 454 13.05 -20.06 -18.96
C THR A 454 13.77 -18.74 -18.68
N CYS A 455 15.04 -18.54 -19.10
CA CYS A 455 15.71 -17.22 -19.03
C CYS A 455 15.38 -16.32 -20.24
N ALA A 456 15.42 -15.00 -20.06
CA ALA A 456 14.86 -14.05 -21.01
C ALA A 456 15.95 -13.22 -21.70
N GLU A 457 15.87 -13.11 -23.03
CA GLU A 457 16.78 -12.21 -23.76
C GLU A 457 16.55 -10.75 -23.36
N ALA A 458 17.60 -9.94 -23.50
CA ALA A 458 17.55 -8.52 -23.18
C ALA A 458 16.42 -7.81 -23.95
N GLY A 459 15.53 -7.13 -23.22
CA GLY A 459 14.40 -6.40 -23.79
C GLY A 459 13.14 -7.21 -24.07
N ALA A 460 13.12 -8.52 -23.78
CA ALA A 460 11.89 -9.32 -23.82
C ALA A 460 10.88 -8.84 -22.74
N GLU A 461 9.58 -8.92 -23.01
CA GLU A 461 8.53 -8.51 -22.06
C GLU A 461 8.65 -9.23 -20.71
N ARG A 462 8.91 -10.55 -20.73
CA ARG A 462 9.15 -11.36 -19.53
C ARG A 462 10.51 -11.16 -18.89
N GLY A 463 11.34 -10.28 -19.46
CA GLY A 463 12.68 -10.02 -18.95
C GLY A 463 12.68 -9.50 -17.52
N LYS A 464 11.60 -8.81 -17.11
CA LYS A 464 11.46 -8.31 -15.76
C LYS A 464 11.08 -9.40 -14.74
N ASP A 465 10.44 -10.46 -15.19
CA ASP A 465 9.93 -11.54 -14.33
C ASP A 465 11.06 -12.37 -13.71
N VAL A 466 12.22 -12.42 -14.39
CA VAL A 466 13.39 -13.22 -14.02
C VAL A 466 14.61 -12.42 -13.56
N ARG A 467 14.47 -11.09 -13.48
CA ARG A 467 15.55 -10.16 -13.09
C ARG A 467 15.27 -9.54 -11.73
N TYR A 468 16.32 -9.43 -10.93
CA TYR A 468 16.26 -8.91 -9.56
C TYR A 468 17.31 -7.83 -9.35
N ASP A 469 16.96 -6.83 -8.56
CA ASP A 469 17.90 -5.92 -7.93
C ASP A 469 18.27 -6.45 -6.55
N LEU A 470 19.56 -6.71 -6.34
CA LEU A 470 20.05 -7.16 -5.05
C LEU A 470 20.48 -5.99 -4.15
N THR A 471 19.88 -5.89 -2.97
CA THR A 471 20.21 -4.86 -1.99
C THR A 471 21.44 -5.21 -1.15
N GLY A 472 22.07 -4.19 -0.56
CA GLY A 472 23.19 -4.36 0.38
C GLY A 472 22.85 -5.18 1.63
N GLN A 473 21.57 -5.41 1.91
CA GLN A 473 21.04 -6.18 3.03
C GLN A 473 20.74 -7.64 2.64
N GLY A 474 20.96 -8.02 1.39
CA GLY A 474 20.68 -9.35 0.86
C GLY A 474 19.23 -9.57 0.44
N GLU A 475 18.46 -8.51 0.13
CA GLU A 475 17.09 -8.66 -0.39
C GLU A 475 17.12 -8.70 -1.92
N LEU A 476 16.43 -9.65 -2.53
CA LEU A 476 16.25 -9.76 -3.98
C LEU A 476 14.92 -9.10 -4.36
N LEU A 477 14.97 -7.94 -5.00
CA LEU A 477 13.79 -7.17 -5.41
C LEU A 477 13.48 -7.47 -6.88
N PRO A 478 12.30 -7.98 -7.23
CA PRO A 478 11.99 -8.26 -8.62
C PRO A 478 11.87 -6.97 -9.42
N SER A 479 12.45 -6.94 -10.62
CA SER A 479 12.54 -5.73 -11.45
C SER A 479 11.20 -5.26 -12.05
N TRP A 480 10.14 -6.07 -11.97
CA TRP A 480 8.78 -5.67 -12.34
C TRP A 480 8.07 -4.86 -11.25
N ASP A 481 8.48 -4.99 -9.97
CA ASP A 481 7.98 -4.21 -8.84
C ASP A 481 8.98 -4.21 -7.66
N GLU A 482 9.78 -3.14 -7.55
CA GLU A 482 10.78 -2.96 -6.49
C GLU A 482 10.19 -2.77 -5.08
N THR A 483 8.87 -2.62 -4.94
CA THR A 483 8.20 -2.58 -3.63
C THR A 483 8.03 -3.97 -3.01
N LEU A 484 8.33 -5.01 -3.78
CA LEU A 484 8.29 -6.39 -3.36
C LEU A 484 9.69 -6.97 -3.13
N ALA A 485 9.78 -8.09 -2.42
CA ALA A 485 11.01 -8.82 -2.19
C ALA A 485 10.77 -10.33 -2.22
N LEU A 486 11.76 -11.08 -2.69
CA LEU A 486 11.79 -12.54 -2.61
C LEU A 486 11.83 -12.96 -1.15
N ALA A 487 10.85 -13.76 -0.74
CA ALA A 487 10.63 -14.15 0.63
C ALA A 487 10.33 -15.65 0.73
N THR A 488 10.54 -16.21 1.92
CA THR A 488 10.00 -17.54 2.20
C THR A 488 8.51 -17.50 2.59
N GLY A 489 7.75 -18.49 2.13
CA GLY A 489 6.35 -18.72 2.51
C GLY A 489 6.21 -19.29 3.92
N GLY A 490 7.21 -20.04 4.40
CA GLY A 490 7.29 -20.65 5.74
C GLY A 490 8.74 -20.82 6.19
N VAL A 491 9.00 -21.47 7.34
CA VAL A 491 10.38 -21.71 7.83
C VAL A 491 10.81 -23.17 7.77
N ASP A 492 9.90 -24.05 7.35
CA ASP A 492 10.13 -25.49 7.30
C ASP A 492 10.65 -25.94 5.92
N PRO A 493 11.41 -27.04 5.83
CA PRO A 493 11.76 -27.64 4.55
C PRO A 493 10.52 -27.98 3.71
N GLY A 494 10.59 -27.69 2.41
CA GLY A 494 9.48 -27.79 1.47
C GLY A 494 8.59 -26.54 1.40
N SER A 495 8.84 -25.51 2.23
CA SER A 495 8.10 -24.24 2.12
C SER A 495 8.36 -23.58 0.78
N ASP A 496 7.29 -23.12 0.12
CA ASP A 496 7.39 -22.38 -1.15
C ASP A 496 8.11 -21.05 -0.98
N ILE A 497 8.71 -20.60 -2.07
CA ILE A 497 9.28 -19.26 -2.18
C ILE A 497 8.27 -18.37 -2.88
N VAL A 498 8.11 -17.17 -2.35
CA VAL A 498 7.07 -16.23 -2.77
C VAL A 498 7.61 -14.82 -2.88
N VAL A 499 6.88 -13.96 -3.56
CA VAL A 499 7.14 -12.53 -3.60
C VAL A 499 6.18 -11.84 -2.63
N LYS A 500 6.72 -11.08 -1.67
CA LYS A 500 5.92 -10.35 -0.66
C LYS A 500 6.25 -8.86 -0.67
N VAL A 501 5.34 -8.04 -0.15
CA VAL A 501 5.61 -6.63 0.12
C VAL A 501 6.85 -6.52 1.01
N ARG A 502 7.78 -5.65 0.63
CA ARG A 502 9.05 -5.51 1.33
C ARG A 502 8.83 -5.01 2.76
N ASP A 503 9.24 -5.81 3.73
CA ASP A 503 9.08 -5.57 5.17
C ASP A 503 10.43 -5.62 5.92
N HIS A 504 11.52 -5.88 5.22
CA HIS A 504 12.90 -5.92 5.71
C HIS A 504 13.17 -6.98 6.80
N THR A 505 12.27 -7.94 6.97
CA THR A 505 12.41 -9.05 7.91
C THR A 505 13.51 -10.02 7.47
N SER A 506 13.99 -10.86 8.38
CA SER A 506 14.95 -11.91 8.05
C SER A 506 14.40 -12.95 7.06
N ALA A 507 13.06 -13.06 6.92
CA ALA A 507 12.42 -13.94 5.95
C ALA A 507 12.61 -13.47 4.49
N GLN A 508 12.96 -12.19 4.28
CA GLN A 508 13.23 -11.58 2.97
C GLN A 508 14.73 -11.42 2.68
N ARG A 509 15.60 -11.89 3.58
CA ARG A 509 17.06 -11.76 3.44
C ARG A 509 17.68 -13.08 3.02
N TRP A 510 18.50 -13.01 1.98
CA TRP A 510 19.21 -14.13 1.38
C TRP A 510 20.71 -13.92 1.54
N LEU A 511 21.33 -14.87 2.23
CA LEU A 511 22.75 -14.91 2.48
C LEU A 511 23.40 -15.78 1.43
N THR A 512 24.52 -15.31 0.88
CA THR A 512 25.39 -16.13 0.05
C THR A 512 26.35 -16.89 0.94
N ASP A 513 26.70 -18.12 0.58
CA ASP A 513 27.81 -18.79 1.23
C ASP A 513 29.10 -18.08 0.79
N ALA A 514 29.90 -17.59 1.74
CA ALA A 514 31.22 -17.04 1.41
C ALA A 514 32.05 -18.12 0.68
N PRO A 515 32.84 -17.76 -0.35
CA PRO A 515 33.72 -18.73 -0.99
C PRO A 515 34.65 -19.31 0.06
N ALA A 516 34.69 -20.65 0.15
CA ALA A 516 35.64 -21.32 1.02
C ALA A 516 37.04 -20.80 0.69
N PRO A 517 37.86 -20.39 1.66
CA PRO A 517 39.22 -19.98 1.37
C PRO A 517 39.92 -21.15 0.69
N SER A 518 40.39 -20.89 -0.53
CA SER A 518 41.26 -21.78 -1.28
C SER A 518 42.39 -22.22 -0.35
N GLN A 519 42.56 -23.54 -0.22
CA GLN A 519 43.61 -24.15 0.59
C GLN A 519 44.98 -23.60 0.18
N SER A 520 45.48 -22.59 0.89
CA SER A 520 46.89 -22.27 0.90
C SER A 520 47.53 -23.12 1.99
N HIS A 521 48.24 -24.15 1.57
CA HIS A 521 49.20 -24.87 2.40
C HIS A 521 50.06 -23.88 3.20
N GLY A 522 50.03 -24.00 4.52
CA GLY A 522 50.78 -23.14 5.42
C GLY A 522 50.67 -23.60 6.87
N SER A 523 51.16 -24.80 7.17
CA SER A 523 51.43 -25.23 8.53
C SER A 523 52.35 -24.24 9.23
N LEU A 524 51.91 -23.66 10.35
CA LEU A 524 52.80 -23.27 11.44
C LEU A 524 52.14 -23.62 12.77
N SER A 525 52.73 -24.61 13.43
CA SER A 525 52.39 -25.09 14.76
C SER A 525 52.65 -24.02 15.82
N ILE A 526 51.75 -23.89 16.79
CA ILE A 526 52.05 -23.24 18.07
C ILE A 526 51.91 -24.26 19.20
N ALA A 527 52.97 -24.31 19.98
CA ALA A 527 53.25 -25.23 21.07
C ALA A 527 52.24 -25.11 22.22
N GLY A 528 51.96 -26.26 22.83
CA GLY A 528 51.13 -26.36 24.02
C GLY A 528 51.83 -25.88 25.29
N THR A 529 51.03 -25.43 26.24
CA THR A 529 51.39 -25.29 27.65
C THR A 529 50.32 -25.97 28.48
N GLY A 530 50.71 -27.03 29.18
CA GLY A 530 49.83 -27.88 29.97
C GLY A 530 49.35 -27.23 31.26
N GLY A 531 48.12 -27.56 31.64
CA GLY A 531 47.56 -27.38 32.98
C GLY A 531 47.24 -28.75 33.60
N PRO A 532 47.45 -28.96 34.91
CA PRO A 532 47.40 -30.28 35.53
C PRO A 532 45.97 -30.79 35.79
N SER A 533 45.82 -32.12 35.67
CA SER A 533 44.60 -32.91 35.83
C SER A 533 44.21 -33.08 37.31
N ALA A 534 42.94 -32.84 37.65
CA ALA A 534 42.34 -33.28 38.92
C ALA A 534 41.92 -34.75 38.83
N ARG A 535 42.25 -35.55 39.86
CA ARG A 535 41.85 -36.96 40.03
C ARG A 535 40.55 -37.06 40.83
N PRO A 536 39.62 -37.99 40.52
CA PRO A 536 38.55 -38.39 41.42
C PRO A 536 39.04 -39.46 42.42
N ALA A 537 38.54 -39.39 43.66
CA ALA A 537 38.81 -40.36 44.71
C ALA A 537 37.76 -41.49 44.69
N GLU A 538 38.22 -42.74 44.62
CA GLU A 538 37.43 -43.94 44.91
C GLU A 538 37.43 -44.23 46.41
N LEU A 539 36.28 -44.67 46.93
CA LEU A 539 36.10 -45.24 48.26
C LEU A 539 35.35 -46.57 48.12
N ALA A 540 35.95 -47.66 48.61
CA ALA A 540 35.24 -48.90 48.89
C ALA A 540 35.84 -49.60 50.13
N GLY A 541 34.96 -49.94 51.09
CA GLY A 541 35.18 -50.98 52.11
C GLY A 541 35.26 -50.53 53.57
N HIS A 542 34.12 -50.46 54.25
CA HIS A 542 33.66 -51.54 55.15
C HIS A 542 32.16 -51.48 55.39
#